data_AF-D8GIG8-F1
#
_entry.id   AF-D8GIG8-F1
#
_cell.length_a   1.000
_cell.length_b   1.000
_cell.length_c   1.000
_cell.angle_alpha   90.00
_cell.angle_beta   90.00
_cell.angle_gamma   90.00
#
_symmetry.space_group_name_H-M   'P 1'
#
loop_
_entity.id
_entity.type
_entity.pdbx_description
1 polymer ?
#
loop_
_entity_poly.entity_id
_entity_poly.type
_entity_poly.pdbx_seq_one_letter_code
_entity_poly.pdbx_strand_id
1 'polypeptide(L)'
;MKIKKFINLILIILCVCLIVGAGAFIYNAKDAYKISSDFVSIPLKFNYDDSSSTYSIQNTQVTVYGGFVKGIKNGENNVKSLVIRALSPLPTLKIQGTKSANVSIFIENVNPDFYAKSIEDSKLHMSKVTVNTLQLNIPVSHGKTIKIEPVKKNTPNNVNKYQYIILGDNRNGYDTFQKIIQQVNGEEPVFVIDNGDLVFSGKPNQYRLFDKMASKISTTLCMTLGNHDIRGNGYNTYTMLYGPSYYSFDFADSHFTFLNSVPGWAQKRAISDEQYVWLQKDLKKAQGKRIFVITHT
;
A
#
# COMPACT_ATOMS: atom_id res chain seq x y z
N MET A 1 39.29 36.04 33.36
CA MET A 1 37.93 35.67 33.85
C MET A 1 36.85 35.60 32.76
N LYS A 2 36.85 36.49 31.75
CA LYS A 2 35.82 36.52 30.68
C LYS A 2 35.84 35.30 29.73
N ILE A 3 37.02 34.81 29.36
CA ILE A 3 37.18 33.67 28.43
C ILE A 3 36.64 32.35 29.04
N LYS A 4 36.91 32.08 30.32
CA LYS A 4 36.43 30.88 31.01
C LYS A 4 34.90 30.84 31.15
N LYS A 5 34.27 32.01 31.37
CA LYS A 5 32.80 32.14 31.36
C LYS A 5 32.21 31.90 29.97
N PHE A 6 32.88 32.38 28.92
CA PHE A 6 32.46 32.18 27.54
C PHE A 6 32.55 30.71 27.11
N ILE A 7 33.66 30.02 27.45
CA ILE A 7 33.84 28.59 27.17
C ILE A 7 32.78 27.75 27.91
N ASN A 8 32.50 28.05 29.19
CA ASN A 8 31.45 27.35 29.93
C ASN A 8 30.06 27.57 29.32
N LEU A 9 29.76 28.77 28.82
CA LEU A 9 28.50 29.05 28.16
C LEU A 9 28.34 28.24 26.87
N ILE A 10 29.40 28.13 26.05
CA ILE A 10 29.40 27.29 24.84
C ILE A 10 29.17 25.82 25.19
N LEU A 11 29.86 25.30 26.21
CA LEU A 11 29.67 23.93 26.69
C LEU A 11 28.24 23.65 27.14
N ILE A 12 27.61 24.59 27.85
CA ILE A 12 26.21 24.48 28.26
C ILE A 12 25.29 24.44 27.03
N ILE A 13 25.49 25.34 26.06
CA ILE A 13 24.69 25.36 24.82
C ILE A 13 24.85 24.05 24.05
N LEU A 14 26.08 23.53 23.93
CA LEU A 14 26.35 22.29 23.22
C LEU A 14 25.69 21.09 23.91
N CYS A 15 25.75 21.02 25.24
CA CYS A 15 25.04 20.00 26.02
C CYS A 15 23.52 20.11 25.86
N VAL A 16 22.94 21.31 25.89
CA VAL A 16 21.50 21.52 25.68
C VAL A 16 21.10 21.09 24.27
N CYS A 17 21.86 21.47 23.24
CA CYS A 17 21.62 21.03 21.86
C CYS A 17 21.70 19.51 21.72
N LEU A 18 22.65 18.86 22.40
CA LEU A 18 22.82 17.41 22.35
C LEU A 18 21.67 16.68 23.07
N ILE A 19 21.22 17.20 24.21
CA ILE A 19 20.08 16.69 24.97
C ILE A 19 18.77 16.88 24.17
N VAL A 20 18.56 18.05 23.59
CA VAL A 20 17.37 18.32 22.76
C VAL A 20 17.40 17.47 21.49
N GLY A 21 18.56 17.33 20.84
CA GLY A 21 18.73 16.48 19.66
C GLY A 21 18.49 15.01 19.97
N ALA A 22 19.07 14.49 21.05
CA ALA A 22 18.85 13.12 21.50
C ALA A 22 17.39 12.90 21.96
N GLY A 23 16.79 13.87 22.65
CA GLY A 23 15.40 13.83 23.08
C GLY A 23 14.43 13.81 21.90
N ALA A 24 14.63 14.68 20.90
CA ALA A 24 13.86 14.70 19.66
C ALA A 24 14.06 13.42 18.85
N PHE A 25 15.29 12.87 18.82
CA PHE A 25 15.58 11.60 18.18
C PHE A 25 14.86 10.43 18.87
N ILE A 26 14.92 10.34 20.20
CA ILE A 26 14.25 9.30 20.99
C ILE A 26 12.73 9.44 20.88
N TYR A 27 12.20 10.66 20.92
CA TYR A 27 10.78 10.94 20.74
C TYR A 27 10.30 10.48 19.35
N ASN A 28 10.98 10.89 18.27
CA ASN A 28 10.65 10.45 16.91
C ASN A 28 10.90 8.95 16.68
N ALA A 29 11.80 8.32 17.43
CA ALA A 29 12.05 6.88 17.37
C ALA A 29 11.01 6.06 18.16
N LYS A 30 10.43 6.63 19.22
CA LYS A 30 9.33 6.05 20.00
C LYS A 30 7.97 6.32 19.36
N ASP A 31 7.80 7.44 18.69
CA ASP A 31 6.56 7.76 18.00
C ASP A 31 6.31 6.78 16.85
N ALA A 32 5.10 6.22 16.85
CA ALA A 32 4.63 5.35 15.79
C ALA A 32 4.70 6.07 14.44
N TYR A 33 4.90 5.31 13.36
CA TYR A 33 4.91 5.88 12.01
C TYR A 33 3.64 6.69 11.74
N LYS A 34 3.80 7.98 11.46
CA LYS A 34 2.73 8.86 11.00
C LYS A 34 2.90 9.15 9.51
N ILE A 35 1.89 8.77 8.71
CA ILE A 35 1.84 9.00 7.26
C ILE A 35 1.84 10.51 6.99
N SER A 36 0.86 11.22 7.53
CA SER A 36 0.73 12.68 7.45
C SER A 36 -0.18 13.20 8.58
N SER A 37 -0.24 14.51 8.78
CA SER A 37 -1.08 15.12 9.83
C SER A 37 -2.58 15.00 9.56
N ASP A 38 -2.96 14.90 8.29
CA ASP A 38 -4.33 14.80 7.80
C ASP A 38 -4.84 13.36 7.65
N PHE A 39 -3.98 12.36 7.84
CA PHE A 39 -4.35 10.95 7.66
C PHE A 39 -4.55 10.22 8.99
N VAL A 40 -5.60 9.41 9.06
CA VAL A 40 -5.89 8.48 10.17
C VAL A 40 -6.02 7.06 9.63
N SER A 41 -5.16 6.16 10.07
CA SER A 41 -5.23 4.74 9.71
C SER A 41 -6.45 4.07 10.33
N ILE A 42 -7.04 3.13 9.61
CA ILE A 42 -8.09 2.24 10.13
C ILE A 42 -7.47 0.86 10.39
N PRO A 43 -7.85 0.15 11.46
CA PRO A 43 -7.42 -1.24 11.66
C PRO A 43 -7.74 -2.11 10.44
N LEU A 44 -6.78 -2.91 9.99
CA LEU A 44 -6.97 -3.78 8.83
C LEU A 44 -8.15 -4.73 9.06
N LYS A 45 -9.17 -4.61 8.21
CA LYS A 45 -10.27 -5.58 8.08
C LYS A 45 -10.19 -6.17 6.68
N PHE A 46 -9.74 -7.40 6.58
CA PHE A 46 -9.51 -8.07 5.31
C PHE A 46 -10.12 -9.47 5.31
N ASN A 47 -10.88 -9.79 4.28
CA ASN A 47 -11.38 -11.12 4.01
C ASN A 47 -10.42 -11.82 3.05
N TYR A 48 -9.70 -12.80 3.57
CA TYR A 48 -8.71 -13.56 2.80
C TYR A 48 -9.35 -14.49 1.76
N ASP A 49 -10.63 -14.85 1.90
CA ASP A 49 -11.27 -15.79 0.97
C ASP A 49 -11.58 -15.16 -0.40
N ASP A 50 -11.85 -13.86 -0.45
CA ASP A 50 -12.16 -13.13 -1.69
C ASP A 50 -11.29 -11.88 -1.89
N SER A 51 -10.22 -11.77 -1.12
CA SER A 51 -9.27 -10.66 -1.13
C SER A 51 -9.96 -9.29 -1.04
N SER A 52 -10.91 -9.15 -0.11
CA SER A 52 -11.73 -7.94 0.01
C SER A 52 -11.63 -7.23 1.36
N SER A 53 -11.98 -5.95 1.38
CA SER A 53 -12.10 -5.13 2.58
C SER A 53 -13.35 -4.27 2.49
N THR A 54 -14.12 -4.19 3.58
CA THR A 54 -15.35 -3.39 3.62
C THR A 54 -15.31 -2.38 4.76
N TYR A 55 -15.70 -1.15 4.45
CA TYR A 55 -15.80 -0.06 5.42
C TYR A 55 -17.05 0.78 5.18
N SER A 56 -17.70 1.20 6.26
CA SER A 56 -18.84 2.10 6.21
C SER A 56 -18.40 3.51 6.58
N ILE A 57 -18.60 4.47 5.68
CA ILE A 57 -18.32 5.88 5.88
C ILE A 57 -19.58 6.69 5.61
N GLN A 58 -20.00 7.51 6.58
CA GLN A 58 -21.26 8.26 6.52
C GLN A 58 -22.46 7.33 6.22
N ASN A 59 -23.18 7.57 5.12
CA ASN A 59 -24.32 6.78 4.68
C ASN A 59 -23.97 5.84 3.52
N THR A 60 -22.74 5.35 3.47
CA THR A 60 -22.26 4.53 2.36
C THR A 60 -21.37 3.40 2.87
N GLN A 61 -21.60 2.20 2.35
CA GLN A 61 -20.70 1.06 2.51
C GLN A 61 -19.84 0.94 1.25
N VAL A 62 -18.53 0.85 1.45
CA VAL A 62 -17.55 0.67 0.38
C VAL A 62 -16.87 -0.67 0.61
N THR A 63 -16.96 -1.55 -0.39
CA THR A 63 -16.20 -2.80 -0.46
C THR A 63 -15.19 -2.68 -1.60
N VAL A 64 -13.93 -2.97 -1.31
CA VAL A 64 -12.86 -3.10 -2.32
C VAL A 64 -12.47 -4.57 -2.44
N TYR A 65 -12.34 -5.07 -3.66
CA TYR A 65 -11.76 -6.38 -3.97
C TYR A 65 -10.39 -6.17 -4.62
N GLY A 66 -9.42 -7.01 -4.28
CA GLY A 66 -8.03 -6.84 -4.71
C GLY A 66 -7.35 -5.64 -4.05
N GLY A 67 -7.80 -5.22 -2.87
CA GLY A 67 -7.29 -4.07 -2.14
C GLY A 67 -7.87 -3.99 -0.73
N PHE A 68 -7.48 -2.96 0.03
CA PHE A 68 -8.01 -2.74 1.37
C PHE A 68 -8.25 -1.27 1.68
N VAL A 69 -9.14 -1.01 2.63
CA VAL A 69 -9.37 0.33 3.17
C VAL A 69 -8.25 0.64 4.17
N LYS A 70 -7.34 1.53 3.78
CA LYS A 70 -6.13 1.90 4.53
C LYS A 70 -6.43 2.91 5.63
N GLY A 71 -7.33 3.87 5.37
CA GLY A 71 -7.64 4.92 6.33
C GLY A 71 -8.54 6.01 5.80
N ILE A 72 -8.58 7.13 6.53
CA ILE A 72 -9.33 8.33 6.20
C ILE A 72 -8.36 9.50 6.10
N LYS A 73 -8.46 10.25 5.01
CA LYS A 73 -7.80 11.53 4.82
C LYS A 73 -8.77 12.67 5.11
N ASN A 74 -8.41 13.55 6.03
CA ASN A 74 -9.17 14.72 6.42
C ASN A 74 -8.73 15.91 5.56
N GLY A 75 -9.54 16.27 4.57
CA GLY A 75 -9.32 17.46 3.76
C GLY A 75 -9.79 18.74 4.44
N GLU A 76 -9.66 19.84 3.71
CA GLU A 76 -10.23 21.14 4.09
C GLU A 76 -11.75 21.05 4.25
N ASN A 77 -12.34 21.97 5.02
CA ASN A 77 -13.79 22.04 5.28
C ASN A 77 -14.40 20.73 5.84
N ASN A 78 -13.63 19.95 6.61
CA ASN A 78 -14.03 18.68 7.20
C ASN A 78 -14.45 17.60 6.18
N VAL A 79 -14.01 17.72 4.92
CA VAL A 79 -14.26 16.69 3.91
C VAL A 79 -13.42 15.46 4.24
N LYS A 80 -14.09 14.35 4.58
CA LYS A 80 -13.44 13.06 4.84
C LYS A 80 -13.40 12.24 3.56
N SER A 81 -12.21 11.83 3.15
CA SER A 81 -12.00 10.95 2.01
C SER A 81 -11.51 9.59 2.48
N LEU A 82 -12.10 8.52 1.94
CA LEU A 82 -11.60 7.18 2.17
C LEU A 82 -10.30 6.97 1.38
N VAL A 83 -9.31 6.33 1.98
CA VAL A 83 -8.07 5.95 1.29
C VAL A 83 -8.06 4.43 1.16
N ILE A 84 -8.03 3.97 -0.08
CA ILE A 84 -7.90 2.58 -0.47
C ILE A 84 -6.48 2.38 -0.99
N ARG A 85 -5.86 1.26 -0.63
CA ARG A 85 -4.63 0.82 -1.27
C ARG A 85 -4.89 -0.48 -2.02
N ALA A 86 -4.48 -0.52 -3.28
CA ALA A 86 -4.57 -1.71 -4.12
C ALA A 86 -3.54 -2.77 -3.72
N LEU A 87 -3.97 -4.03 -3.83
CA LEU A 87 -3.15 -5.25 -3.72
C LEU A 87 -3.06 -5.99 -5.06
N SER A 88 -3.93 -5.68 -6.03
CA SER A 88 -3.94 -6.22 -7.39
C SER A 88 -3.86 -5.08 -8.42
N PRO A 89 -3.46 -5.36 -9.67
CA PRO A 89 -3.44 -4.35 -10.75
C PRO A 89 -4.80 -3.78 -11.12
N LEU A 90 -5.87 -4.50 -10.82
CA LEU A 90 -7.24 -4.21 -11.26
C LEU A 90 -8.22 -4.31 -10.09
N PRO A 91 -8.07 -3.53 -9.01
CA PRO A 91 -8.96 -3.63 -7.87
C PRO A 91 -10.32 -3.02 -8.22
N THR A 92 -11.39 -3.70 -7.83
CA THR A 92 -12.77 -3.27 -8.09
C THR A 92 -13.41 -2.73 -6.82
N LEU A 93 -14.35 -1.80 -6.98
CA LEU A 93 -15.07 -1.20 -5.87
C LEU A 93 -16.57 -1.45 -6.04
N LYS A 94 -17.22 -1.80 -4.94
CA LYS A 94 -18.67 -1.81 -4.79
C LYS A 94 -19.05 -0.78 -3.73
N ILE A 95 -19.85 0.20 -4.13
CA ILE A 95 -20.29 1.31 -3.28
C ILE A 95 -21.81 1.24 -3.13
N GLN A 96 -22.31 1.10 -1.91
CA GLN A 96 -23.72 0.94 -1.62
C GLN A 96 -24.23 2.05 -0.68
N GLY A 97 -25.22 2.81 -1.13
CA GLY A 97 -25.81 3.91 -0.37
C GLY A 97 -26.89 3.44 0.60
N THR A 98 -26.71 3.71 1.89
CA THR A 98 -27.78 3.57 2.89
C THR A 98 -28.68 4.81 2.93
N LYS A 99 -28.16 5.98 2.54
CA LYS A 99 -28.90 7.22 2.23
C LYS A 99 -28.14 7.98 1.14
N SER A 100 -28.73 9.06 0.61
CA SER A 100 -28.03 9.93 -0.34
C SER A 100 -26.81 10.58 0.31
N ALA A 101 -25.65 10.44 -0.30
CA ALA A 101 -24.37 11.00 0.15
C ALA A 101 -23.39 11.16 -1.03
N ASN A 102 -22.37 11.99 -0.82
CA ASN A 102 -21.23 12.10 -1.72
C ASN A 102 -20.00 11.54 -1.01
N VAL A 103 -19.36 10.54 -1.60
CA VAL A 103 -18.15 9.91 -1.03
C VAL A 103 -16.95 10.28 -1.89
N SER A 104 -15.92 10.83 -1.24
CA SER A 104 -14.59 11.04 -1.85
C SER A 104 -13.70 9.83 -1.53
N ILE A 105 -13.07 9.25 -2.55
CA ILE A 105 -12.23 8.06 -2.42
C ILE A 105 -10.90 8.32 -3.13
N PHE A 106 -9.79 8.12 -2.43
CA PHE A 106 -8.46 7.98 -3.02
C PHE A 106 -8.17 6.49 -3.22
N ILE A 107 -7.72 6.11 -4.41
CA ILE A 107 -7.19 4.78 -4.69
C ILE A 107 -5.71 4.94 -4.97
N GLU A 108 -4.88 4.50 -4.03
CA GLU A 108 -3.42 4.47 -4.11
C GLU A 108 -2.96 3.16 -4.76
N ASN A 109 -1.73 3.17 -5.30
CA ASN A 109 -1.06 1.96 -5.83
C ASN A 109 -1.75 1.37 -7.07
N VAL A 110 -2.29 2.21 -7.93
CA VAL A 110 -2.93 1.80 -9.18
C VAL A 110 -2.41 2.63 -10.33
N ASN A 111 -2.43 2.10 -11.56
CA ASN A 111 -2.29 2.96 -12.73
C ASN A 111 -3.64 3.67 -12.97
N PRO A 112 -3.75 5.02 -12.84
CA PRO A 112 -5.01 5.73 -13.03
C PRO A 112 -5.60 5.58 -14.44
N ASP A 113 -4.78 5.30 -15.45
CA ASP A 113 -5.25 5.12 -16.83
C ASP A 113 -6.14 3.89 -17.00
N PHE A 114 -6.02 2.89 -16.12
CA PHE A 114 -6.90 1.73 -16.15
C PHE A 114 -8.33 2.07 -15.72
N TYR A 115 -8.59 3.25 -15.15
CA TYR A 115 -9.94 3.65 -14.75
C TYR A 115 -10.60 4.61 -15.74
N ALA A 116 -9.85 5.17 -16.69
CA ALA A 116 -10.35 6.25 -17.57
C ALA A 116 -11.64 5.86 -18.30
N LYS A 117 -11.68 4.67 -18.91
CA LYS A 117 -12.84 4.20 -19.67
C LYS A 117 -14.07 3.95 -18.79
N SER A 118 -13.91 3.25 -17.67
CA SER A 118 -15.06 2.92 -16.81
C SER A 118 -15.65 4.14 -16.12
N ILE A 119 -14.82 5.15 -15.84
CA ILE A 119 -15.26 6.43 -15.30
C ILE A 119 -16.00 7.27 -16.35
N GLU A 120 -15.52 7.28 -17.60
CA GLU A 120 -16.20 7.94 -18.73
C GLU A 120 -17.62 7.38 -18.92
N ASP A 121 -17.76 6.05 -18.96
CA ASP A 121 -19.05 5.36 -19.08
C ASP A 121 -20.00 5.67 -17.90
N SER A 122 -19.44 5.87 -16.71
CA SER A 122 -20.19 6.13 -15.47
C SER A 122 -20.53 7.60 -15.22
N LYS A 123 -20.03 8.53 -16.05
CA LYS A 123 -20.13 10.00 -15.85
C LYS A 123 -19.64 10.47 -14.47
N LEU A 124 -18.71 9.74 -13.86
CA LEU A 124 -18.14 10.09 -12.56
C LEU A 124 -16.98 11.07 -12.75
N HIS A 125 -16.72 11.89 -11.73
CA HIS A 125 -15.56 12.77 -11.76
C HIS A 125 -14.34 12.05 -11.17
N MET A 126 -13.27 11.98 -11.96
CA MET A 126 -11.96 11.45 -11.55
C MET A 126 -10.88 12.50 -11.71
N SER A 127 -9.95 12.53 -10.75
CA SER A 127 -8.73 13.32 -10.81
C SER A 127 -7.51 12.41 -10.66
N LYS A 128 -6.52 12.55 -11.54
CA LYS A 128 -5.19 11.94 -11.33
C LYS A 128 -4.44 12.80 -10.32
N VAL A 129 -4.16 12.26 -9.14
CA VAL A 129 -3.52 12.99 -8.04
C VAL A 129 -2.00 12.86 -8.13
N THR A 130 -1.52 11.65 -8.40
CA THR A 130 -0.12 11.34 -8.68
C THR A 130 -0.04 10.33 -9.83
N VAL A 131 1.17 9.89 -10.18
CA VAL A 131 1.39 8.84 -11.20
C VAL A 131 0.68 7.52 -10.86
N ASN A 132 0.39 7.26 -9.59
CA ASN A 132 -0.22 6.01 -9.13
C ASN A 132 -1.38 6.19 -8.13
N THR A 133 -1.96 7.38 -8.10
CA THR A 133 -3.08 7.70 -7.22
C THR A 133 -4.17 8.41 -8.01
N LEU A 134 -5.39 7.89 -7.90
CA LEU A 134 -6.59 8.52 -8.45
C LEU A 134 -7.54 8.92 -7.33
N GLN A 135 -8.29 9.99 -7.54
CA GLN A 135 -9.36 10.43 -6.66
C GLN A 135 -10.69 10.35 -7.40
N LEU A 136 -11.71 9.78 -6.77
CA LEU A 136 -13.10 9.72 -7.24
C LEU A 136 -14.01 10.50 -6.30
N ASN A 137 -14.94 11.25 -6.87
CA ASN A 137 -16.08 11.82 -6.14
C ASN A 137 -17.35 11.14 -6.62
N ILE A 138 -17.98 10.35 -5.75
CA ILE A 138 -19.07 9.45 -6.12
C ILE A 138 -20.35 9.90 -5.42
N PRO A 139 -21.35 10.43 -6.16
CA PRO A 139 -22.69 10.63 -5.64
C PRO A 139 -23.40 9.28 -5.56
N VAL A 140 -23.87 8.92 -4.38
CA VAL A 140 -24.57 7.65 -4.12
C VAL A 140 -25.97 7.95 -3.61
N SER A 141 -26.99 7.35 -4.23
CA SER A 141 -28.38 7.48 -3.78
C SER A 141 -28.80 6.31 -2.87
N HIS A 142 -29.84 6.52 -2.07
CA HIS A 142 -30.42 5.48 -1.21
C HIS A 142 -30.75 4.20 -2.00
N GLY A 143 -30.28 3.05 -1.49
CA GLY A 143 -30.55 1.73 -2.08
C GLY A 143 -29.83 1.45 -3.40
N LYS A 144 -29.04 2.39 -3.92
CA LYS A 144 -28.27 2.20 -5.15
C LYS A 144 -26.90 1.61 -4.85
N THR A 145 -26.47 0.73 -5.76
CA THR A 145 -25.12 0.16 -5.79
C THR A 145 -24.41 0.68 -7.03
N ILE A 146 -23.22 1.25 -6.84
CA ILE A 146 -22.31 1.66 -7.91
C ILE A 146 -21.14 0.67 -7.91
N LYS A 147 -20.77 0.19 -9.08
CA LYS A 147 -19.58 -0.65 -9.28
C LYS A 147 -18.55 0.15 -10.06
N ILE A 148 -17.30 0.15 -9.61
CA ILE A 148 -16.17 0.72 -10.33
C ILE A 148 -15.22 -0.43 -10.66
N GLU A 149 -15.02 -0.64 -11.95
CA GLU A 149 -14.19 -1.72 -12.47
C GLU A 149 -13.12 -1.09 -13.38
N PRO A 150 -11.81 -1.27 -13.10
CA PRO A 150 -10.79 -0.82 -14.02
C PRO A 150 -10.82 -1.67 -15.29
N VAL A 151 -10.60 -1.01 -16.42
CA VAL A 151 -10.41 -1.64 -17.72
C VAL A 151 -8.94 -1.57 -18.05
N LYS A 152 -8.34 -2.72 -18.32
CA LYS A 152 -6.98 -2.76 -18.83
C LYS A 152 -6.91 -1.99 -20.16
N LYS A 153 -5.89 -1.14 -20.33
CA LYS A 153 -5.61 -0.50 -21.63
C LYS A 153 -5.37 -1.59 -22.69
N ASN A 154 -6.18 -1.60 -23.74
CA ASN A 154 -5.93 -2.43 -24.91
C ASN A 154 -4.74 -1.85 -25.68
N THR A 155 -3.66 -2.62 -25.83
CA THR A 155 -2.56 -2.24 -26.72
C THR A 155 -2.91 -2.63 -28.16
N PRO A 156 -2.67 -1.75 -29.16
CA PRO A 156 -3.11 -1.96 -30.55
C PRO A 156 -2.66 -3.27 -31.21
N ASN A 157 -1.61 -3.91 -30.69
CA ASN A 157 -0.98 -5.07 -31.32
C ASN A 157 -1.41 -6.44 -30.78
N ASN A 158 -2.38 -6.50 -29.86
CA ASN A 158 -3.16 -7.71 -29.52
C ASN A 158 -2.39 -9.05 -29.45
N VAL A 159 -1.17 -9.04 -28.88
CA VAL A 159 -0.50 -10.26 -28.45
C VAL A 159 -0.70 -10.32 -26.94
N ASN A 160 -1.29 -11.41 -26.44
CA ASN A 160 -1.48 -11.75 -25.02
C ASN A 160 -0.14 -11.93 -24.27
N LYS A 161 0.78 -10.97 -24.38
CA LYS A 161 2.02 -10.89 -23.62
C LYS A 161 1.87 -9.77 -22.63
N TYR A 162 1.55 -10.13 -21.40
CA TYR A 162 1.53 -9.20 -20.30
C TYR A 162 2.90 -9.20 -19.65
N GLN A 163 3.50 -8.03 -19.51
CA GLN A 163 4.75 -7.86 -18.81
C GLN A 163 4.45 -7.47 -17.37
N TYR A 164 5.07 -8.19 -16.46
CA TYR A 164 5.18 -7.86 -15.04
C TYR A 164 6.65 -7.96 -14.68
N ILE A 165 7.10 -7.07 -13.80
CA ILE A 165 8.50 -7.01 -13.34
C ILE A 165 8.56 -7.50 -11.91
N ILE A 166 9.56 -8.32 -11.58
CA ILE A 166 9.82 -8.80 -10.22
C ILE A 166 11.13 -8.17 -9.75
N LEU A 167 11.12 -7.58 -8.55
CA LEU A 167 12.26 -7.00 -7.86
C LEU A 167 12.18 -7.34 -6.35
N GLY A 168 13.17 -6.93 -5.56
CA GLY A 168 13.19 -7.15 -4.11
C GLY A 168 14.51 -6.71 -3.47
N ASP A 169 14.64 -6.92 -2.15
CA ASP A 169 15.85 -6.63 -1.37
C ASP A 169 16.34 -5.17 -1.46
N ASN A 170 15.39 -4.22 -1.52
CA ASN A 170 15.69 -2.79 -1.68
C ASN A 170 16.49 -2.23 -0.50
N ARG A 171 16.10 -2.58 0.73
CA ARG A 171 16.74 -2.22 2.01
C ARG A 171 17.21 -0.75 2.10
N ASN A 172 18.51 -0.50 2.04
CA ASN A 172 19.15 0.81 2.11
C ASN A 172 19.76 1.25 0.75
N GLY A 173 19.50 0.52 -0.33
CA GLY A 173 19.97 0.80 -1.69
C GLY A 173 19.17 1.90 -2.40
N TYR A 174 18.91 3.02 -1.72
CA TYR A 174 17.97 4.06 -2.18
C TYR A 174 18.27 4.60 -3.59
N ASP A 175 19.53 4.87 -3.90
CA ASP A 175 19.93 5.37 -5.22
C ASP A 175 19.74 4.33 -6.32
N THR A 176 20.03 3.06 -6.01
CA THR A 176 19.80 1.94 -6.93
C THR A 176 18.31 1.73 -7.16
N PHE A 177 17.51 1.73 -6.10
CA PHE A 177 16.06 1.56 -6.21
C PHE A 177 15.42 2.70 -7.03
N GLN A 178 15.89 3.94 -6.86
CA GLN A 178 15.43 5.05 -7.71
C GLN A 178 15.72 4.82 -9.20
N LYS A 179 16.89 4.28 -9.56
CA LYS A 179 17.22 3.94 -10.95
C LYS A 179 16.37 2.78 -11.48
N ILE A 180 16.12 1.76 -10.63
CA ILE A 180 15.23 0.65 -10.97
C ILE A 180 13.82 1.17 -11.25
N ILE A 181 13.28 2.08 -10.43
CA ILE A 181 11.96 2.67 -10.66
C ILE A 181 11.89 3.41 -12.00
N GLN A 182 12.95 4.12 -12.40
CA GLN A 182 13.00 4.77 -13.71
C GLN A 182 12.94 3.76 -14.86
N GLN A 183 13.67 2.65 -14.77
CA GLN A 183 13.64 1.58 -15.76
C GLN A 183 12.28 0.89 -15.80
N VAL A 184 11.75 0.52 -14.63
CA VAL A 184 10.41 -0.08 -14.47
C VAL A 184 9.33 0.78 -15.13
N ASN A 185 9.34 2.10 -14.89
CA ASN A 185 8.37 2.99 -15.50
C ASN A 185 8.52 3.09 -17.02
N GLY A 186 9.74 2.96 -17.56
CA GLY A 186 10.02 2.96 -18.99
C GLY A 186 9.58 1.68 -19.72
N GLU A 187 9.49 0.56 -19.00
CA GLU A 187 8.98 -0.73 -19.51
C GLU A 187 7.44 -0.81 -19.53
N GLU A 188 6.75 0.16 -18.90
CA GLU A 188 5.29 0.20 -18.79
C GLU A 188 4.62 -1.15 -18.39
N PRO A 189 5.10 -1.85 -17.34
CA PRO A 189 4.55 -3.15 -16.96
C PRO A 189 3.11 -3.01 -16.44
N VAL A 190 2.33 -4.08 -16.55
CA VAL A 190 0.96 -4.08 -16.01
C VAL A 190 0.96 -3.96 -14.49
N PHE A 191 1.94 -4.57 -13.83
CA PHE A 191 2.22 -4.39 -12.41
C PHE A 191 3.66 -4.82 -12.10
N VAL A 192 4.10 -4.49 -10.88
CA VAL A 192 5.41 -4.83 -10.34
C VAL A 192 5.20 -5.67 -9.10
N ILE A 193 6.05 -6.68 -8.92
CA ILE A 193 6.13 -7.51 -7.72
C ILE A 193 7.40 -7.12 -6.97
N ASP A 194 7.26 -6.81 -5.67
CA ASP A 194 8.37 -6.67 -4.73
C ASP A 194 8.39 -7.86 -3.77
N ASN A 195 9.43 -8.68 -3.84
CA ASN A 195 9.52 -9.92 -3.08
C ASN A 195 9.96 -9.72 -1.62
N GLY A 196 9.97 -8.50 -1.08
CA GLY A 196 10.23 -8.23 0.33
C GLY A 196 11.63 -7.71 0.62
N ASP A 197 11.91 -7.49 1.91
CA ASP A 197 13.03 -6.69 2.40
C ASP A 197 13.02 -5.27 1.81
N LEU A 198 11.84 -4.67 1.92
CA LEU A 198 11.53 -3.31 1.49
C LEU A 198 12.41 -2.30 2.23
N VAL A 199 12.64 -2.53 3.52
CA VAL A 199 13.43 -1.66 4.40
C VAL A 199 14.51 -2.43 5.15
N PHE A 200 15.60 -1.74 5.50
CA PHE A 200 16.75 -2.39 6.14
C PHE A 200 16.50 -2.89 7.58
N SER A 201 15.58 -2.31 8.35
CA SER A 201 15.41 -2.72 9.76
C SER A 201 14.04 -2.39 10.36
N GLY A 202 12.98 -2.33 9.55
CA GLY A 202 11.61 -2.08 10.03
C GLY A 202 11.39 -0.71 10.68
N LYS A 203 12.34 0.24 10.58
CA LYS A 203 12.25 1.53 11.29
C LYS A 203 11.32 2.51 10.56
N PRO A 204 10.57 3.36 11.29
CA PRO A 204 9.64 4.31 10.67
C PRO A 204 10.26 5.23 9.60
N ASN A 205 11.46 5.74 9.84
CA ASN A 205 12.15 6.61 8.87
C ASN A 205 12.52 5.86 7.57
N GLN A 206 12.83 4.56 7.65
CA GLN A 206 13.14 3.74 6.47
C GLN A 206 11.88 3.48 5.65
N TYR A 207 10.76 3.15 6.31
CA TYR A 207 9.46 3.03 5.65
C TYR A 207 9.05 4.33 4.97
N ARG A 208 9.36 5.49 5.57
CA ARG A 208 9.04 6.80 4.99
C ARG A 208 9.81 7.06 3.70
N LEU A 209 11.09 6.68 3.68
CA LEU A 209 11.92 6.76 2.47
C LEU A 209 11.44 5.77 1.41
N PHE A 210 11.12 4.54 1.80
CA PHE A 210 10.58 3.53 0.88
C PHE A 210 9.26 3.99 0.25
N ASP A 211 8.28 4.42 1.04
CA ASP A 211 6.98 4.92 0.59
C ASP A 211 7.13 6.11 -0.38
N LYS A 212 8.05 7.04 -0.07
CA LYS A 212 8.38 8.17 -0.96
C LYS A 212 8.95 7.73 -2.31
N MET A 213 9.73 6.65 -2.37
CA MET A 213 10.23 6.14 -3.65
C MET A 213 9.17 5.31 -4.36
N ALA A 214 8.54 4.36 -3.67
CA ALA A 214 7.51 3.48 -4.20
C ALA A 214 6.31 4.25 -4.78
N SER A 215 5.97 5.42 -4.23
CA SER A 215 4.94 6.32 -4.78
C SER A 215 5.25 6.86 -6.19
N LYS A 216 6.46 6.65 -6.71
CA LYS A 216 6.88 7.03 -8.08
C LYS A 216 6.73 5.90 -9.10
N ILE A 217 6.43 4.67 -8.68
CA ILE A 217 6.12 3.56 -9.60
C ILE A 217 4.77 3.88 -10.24
N SER A 218 4.70 3.92 -11.57
CA SER A 218 3.53 4.39 -12.35
C SER A 218 2.39 3.37 -12.45
N THR A 219 2.56 2.20 -11.84
CA THR A 219 1.59 1.11 -11.83
C THR A 219 1.47 0.50 -10.43
N THR A 220 0.69 -0.56 -10.28
CA THR A 220 0.55 -1.28 -9.02
C THR A 220 1.84 -1.98 -8.61
N LEU A 221 2.29 -1.71 -7.39
CA LEU A 221 3.33 -2.46 -6.69
C LEU A 221 2.66 -3.48 -5.74
N CYS A 222 2.63 -4.74 -6.15
CA CYS A 222 2.25 -5.87 -5.31
C CYS A 222 3.47 -6.31 -4.51
N MET A 223 3.34 -6.51 -3.20
CA MET A 223 4.50 -6.81 -2.34
C MET A 223 4.21 -7.91 -1.34
N THR A 224 5.28 -8.60 -0.92
CA THR A 224 5.34 -9.34 0.35
C THR A 224 6.35 -8.66 1.28
N LEU A 225 6.42 -9.14 2.52
CA LEU A 225 7.37 -8.69 3.53
C LEU A 225 8.54 -9.67 3.67
N GLY A 226 9.72 -9.13 3.96
CA GLY A 226 10.92 -9.89 4.30
C GLY A 226 11.27 -9.81 5.79
N ASN A 227 12.33 -10.50 6.19
CA ASN A 227 12.73 -10.63 7.59
C ASN A 227 13.31 -9.32 8.16
N HIS A 228 13.79 -8.41 7.31
CA HIS A 228 14.20 -7.07 7.74
C HIS A 228 13.00 -6.13 7.98
N ASP A 229 11.89 -6.34 7.28
CA ASP A 229 10.69 -5.50 7.33
C ASP A 229 9.97 -5.59 8.69
N ILE A 230 10.04 -6.75 9.34
CA ILE A 230 9.29 -7.04 10.58
C ILE A 230 10.01 -6.65 11.87
N ARG A 231 11.26 -6.18 11.80
CA ARG A 231 12.06 -5.85 13.00
C ARG A 231 11.43 -4.71 13.79
N GLY A 232 11.48 -4.80 15.13
CA GLY A 232 10.86 -3.82 16.01
C GLY A 232 9.34 -3.77 15.81
N ASN A 233 8.79 -2.57 15.56
CA ASN A 233 7.37 -2.37 15.22
C ASN A 233 7.10 -2.45 13.70
N GLY A 234 8.03 -3.02 12.94
CA GLY A 234 8.01 -3.03 11.48
C GLY A 234 6.81 -3.77 10.89
N TYR A 235 6.41 -4.91 11.48
CA TYR A 235 5.22 -5.67 11.02
C TYR A 235 3.93 -4.84 11.09
N ASN A 236 3.73 -4.09 12.19
CA ASN A 236 2.57 -3.22 12.33
C ASN A 236 2.64 -2.02 11.38
N THR A 237 3.84 -1.50 11.15
CA THR A 237 4.07 -0.40 10.19
C THR A 237 3.76 -0.86 8.77
N TYR A 238 4.24 -2.05 8.36
CA TYR A 238 3.89 -2.69 7.10
C TYR A 238 2.37 -2.89 7.00
N THR A 239 1.75 -3.49 8.01
CA THR A 239 0.30 -3.79 7.98
C THR A 239 -0.54 -2.54 7.80
N MET A 240 -0.18 -1.46 8.51
CA MET A 240 -0.84 -0.16 8.40
C MET A 240 -0.65 0.50 7.02
N LEU A 241 0.53 0.36 6.40
CA LEU A 241 0.85 1.00 5.12
C LEU A 241 0.38 0.20 3.91
N TYR A 242 0.55 -1.11 3.96
CA TYR A 242 0.54 -2.02 2.81
C TYR A 242 -0.47 -3.16 2.93
N GLY A 243 -1.07 -3.37 4.11
CA GLY A 243 -2.23 -4.24 4.29
C GLY A 243 -1.87 -5.65 4.76
N PRO A 244 -2.60 -6.69 4.33
CA PRO A 244 -2.41 -8.05 4.82
C PRO A 244 -1.02 -8.58 4.45
N SER A 245 -0.50 -9.50 5.27
CA SER A 245 0.81 -10.12 5.05
C SER A 245 0.79 -11.25 4.02
N TYR A 246 -0.40 -11.74 3.66
CA TYR A 246 -0.65 -12.69 2.58
C TYR A 246 -1.99 -12.39 1.91
N TYR A 247 -2.07 -12.61 0.61
CA TYR A 247 -3.26 -12.35 -0.21
C TYR A 247 -3.06 -12.96 -1.60
N SER A 248 -4.11 -13.02 -2.40
CA SER A 248 -4.01 -13.48 -3.78
C SER A 248 -4.86 -12.62 -4.73
N PHE A 249 -4.51 -12.67 -6.00
CA PHE A 249 -5.35 -12.14 -7.06
C PHE A 249 -5.14 -12.91 -8.36
N ASP A 250 -6.15 -12.86 -9.21
CA ASP A 250 -6.06 -13.35 -10.57
C ASP A 250 -5.68 -12.21 -11.51
N PHE A 251 -4.85 -12.52 -12.51
CA PHE A 251 -4.60 -11.64 -13.63
C PHE A 251 -4.45 -12.48 -14.90
N ALA A 252 -5.36 -12.29 -15.85
CA ALA A 252 -5.47 -13.11 -17.06
C ALA A 252 -5.61 -14.62 -16.76
N ASP A 253 -4.76 -15.45 -17.34
CA ASP A 253 -4.72 -16.92 -17.16
C ASP A 253 -3.90 -17.35 -15.94
N SER A 254 -3.46 -16.38 -15.13
CA SER A 254 -2.50 -16.59 -14.05
C SER A 254 -3.10 -16.19 -12.70
N HIS A 255 -2.71 -16.92 -11.66
CA HIS A 255 -3.07 -16.69 -10.28
C HIS A 255 -1.79 -16.37 -9.49
N PHE A 256 -1.78 -15.23 -8.81
CA PHE A 256 -0.66 -14.76 -8.02
C PHE A 256 -1.04 -14.86 -6.54
N THR A 257 -0.29 -15.64 -5.78
CA THR A 257 -0.50 -15.83 -4.34
C THR A 257 0.75 -15.38 -3.58
N PHE A 258 0.57 -14.43 -2.68
CA PHE A 258 1.61 -13.83 -1.86
C PHE A 258 1.55 -14.44 -0.47
N LEU A 259 2.67 -14.97 -0.01
CA LEU A 259 2.79 -15.63 1.29
C LEU A 259 3.67 -14.81 2.22
N ASN A 260 3.32 -14.84 3.50
CA ASN A 260 4.18 -14.39 4.58
C ASN A 260 4.99 -15.58 5.10
N SER A 261 6.26 -15.65 4.70
CA SER A 261 7.23 -16.66 5.17
C SER A 261 8.10 -16.19 6.33
N VAL A 262 7.81 -15.02 6.90
CA VAL A 262 8.64 -14.39 7.94
C VAL A 262 7.84 -14.32 9.23
N PRO A 263 7.68 -15.46 9.93
CA PRO A 263 6.75 -15.59 11.04
C PRO A 263 7.21 -14.85 12.30
N GLY A 264 8.45 -14.34 12.29
CA GLY A 264 9.14 -13.78 13.46
C GLY A 264 10.21 -14.75 13.99
N TRP A 265 11.05 -14.25 14.90
CA TRP A 265 12.20 -14.98 15.44
C TRP A 265 11.82 -16.14 16.39
N ALA A 266 10.56 -16.17 16.87
CA ALA A 266 10.10 -17.14 17.87
C ALA A 266 9.40 -18.36 17.24
N GLN A 267 9.20 -18.36 15.93
CA GLN A 267 8.33 -19.29 15.23
C GLN A 267 9.16 -20.31 14.45
N LYS A 268 8.79 -21.59 14.58
CA LYS A 268 9.52 -22.71 13.95
C LYS A 268 9.12 -22.99 12.50
N ARG A 269 7.92 -22.55 12.08
CA ARG A 269 7.39 -22.75 10.73
C ARG A 269 7.31 -21.42 10.01
N ALA A 270 7.90 -21.36 8.81
CA ALA A 270 7.87 -20.17 7.96
C ALA A 270 6.44 -19.77 7.58
N ILE A 271 5.60 -20.76 7.24
CA ILE A 271 4.18 -20.58 6.93
C ILE A 271 3.35 -21.12 8.10
N SER A 272 2.40 -20.32 8.61
CA SER A 272 1.50 -20.74 9.67
C SER A 272 0.45 -21.75 9.19
N ASP A 273 -0.11 -22.54 10.11
CA ASP A 273 -1.14 -23.51 9.76
C ASP A 273 -2.42 -22.83 9.20
N GLU A 274 -2.77 -21.66 9.74
CA GLU A 274 -3.87 -20.84 9.21
C GLU A 274 -3.63 -20.43 7.76
N GLN A 275 -2.43 -19.91 7.46
CA GLN A 275 -2.06 -19.51 6.11
C GLN A 275 -2.00 -20.71 5.17
N TYR A 276 -1.54 -21.88 5.65
CA TYR A 276 -1.52 -23.10 4.85
C TYR A 276 -2.94 -23.58 4.50
N VAL A 277 -3.87 -23.57 5.47
CA VAL A 277 -5.30 -23.90 5.23
C VAL A 277 -5.93 -22.90 4.26
N TRP A 278 -5.61 -21.62 4.39
CA TRP A 278 -6.05 -20.60 3.42
C TRP A 278 -5.49 -20.89 2.02
N LEU A 279 -4.19 -21.14 1.89
CA LEU A 279 -3.53 -21.43 0.61
C LEU A 279 -4.14 -22.65 -0.09
N GLN A 280 -4.50 -23.70 0.67
CA GLN A 280 -5.21 -24.85 0.11
C GLN A 280 -6.58 -24.48 -0.49
N LYS A 281 -7.32 -23.56 0.14
CA LYS A 281 -8.61 -23.06 -0.38
C LYS A 281 -8.40 -22.15 -1.60
N ASP A 282 -7.38 -21.30 -1.54
CA ASP A 282 -6.98 -20.38 -2.61
C ASP A 282 -6.62 -21.14 -3.89
N LEU A 283 -5.72 -22.12 -3.80
CA LEU A 283 -5.29 -22.94 -4.94
C LEU A 283 -6.40 -23.83 -5.52
N LYS A 284 -7.39 -24.23 -4.70
CA LYS A 284 -8.59 -24.91 -5.22
C LYS A 284 -9.43 -24.01 -6.12
N LYS A 285 -9.53 -22.71 -5.80
CA LYS A 285 -10.23 -21.72 -6.64
C LYS A 285 -9.45 -21.39 -7.92
N ALA A 286 -8.13 -21.56 -7.90
CA ALA A 286 -7.23 -21.25 -9.01
C ALA A 286 -6.96 -22.44 -9.96
N GLN A 287 -7.69 -23.56 -9.83
CA GLN A 287 -7.50 -24.73 -10.70
C GLN A 287 -7.61 -24.36 -12.19
N GLY A 288 -6.68 -24.86 -13.00
CA GLY A 288 -6.61 -24.57 -14.43
C GLY A 288 -5.87 -23.28 -14.81
N LYS A 289 -5.40 -22.50 -13.84
CA LYS A 289 -4.57 -21.30 -14.06
C LYS A 289 -3.08 -21.60 -13.88
N ARG A 290 -2.21 -20.75 -14.43
CA ARG A 290 -0.79 -20.74 -14.09
C ARG A 290 -0.61 -20.13 -12.70
N ILE A 291 -0.01 -20.88 -11.78
CA ILE A 291 0.18 -20.42 -10.39
C ILE A 291 1.56 -19.80 -10.21
N PHE A 292 1.60 -18.59 -9.64
CA PHE A 292 2.79 -17.94 -9.14
C PHE A 292 2.70 -17.82 -7.62
N VAL A 293 3.69 -18.37 -6.92
CA VAL A 293 3.81 -18.24 -5.47
C VAL A 293 4.94 -17.28 -5.16
N ILE A 294 4.65 -16.20 -4.43
CA ILE A 294 5.58 -15.13 -4.09
C ILE A 294 5.86 -15.21 -2.59
N THR A 295 7.14 -15.29 -2.21
CA THR A 295 7.60 -15.46 -0.83
C THR A 295 9.06 -15.01 -0.70
N HIS A 296 9.43 -14.42 0.45
CA HIS A 296 10.78 -13.85 0.64
C HIS A 296 11.85 -14.88 1.03
N THR A 297 11.63 -15.56 2.16
CA THR A 297 12.57 -16.41 2.95
C THR A 297 13.53 -15.69 3.89
#